data_AF-A0A842VCR0-F1
#
_entry.id   AF-A0A842VCR0-F1
#
_cell.length_a   1.000
_cell.length_b   1.000
_cell.length_c   1.000
_cell.angle_alpha   90.00
_cell.angle_beta   90.00
_cell.angle_gamma   90.00
#
_symmetry.space_group_name_H-M   'P 1'
#
loop_
_entity.id
_entity.type
_entity.pdbx_description
1 polymer ?
#
loop_
_entity_poly.entity_id
_entity_poly.type
_entity_poly.pdbx_seq_one_letter_code
_entity_poly.pdbx_strand_id
1 'polypeptide(L)'
;MAKGGEILWPAQESSIFWKDYDLLGRSLDLEQLEDHLGEVFLVYGPVRASKTGTTLAMMSNLHYFESAGIKSWCFIPQLLEPFMKTAESRTGLTFKGRVKFFDKAEKILSQAGDRVKRDAVLLPEVMLWDSGIIDVAHELARRGKCVIADGLDLNYRGEYFPFQDYKNGKTMEDFIATVPLANRFPRRSFCTAEINEDGDRCRRAARFTQRRYPDDTPSEWYDELVKIRNYEERTEGGNTGEEQEDKYRVACAEHLVVPYRELPDFIRGAVRPEPRINQRQLLELAKTRGLIKVHVKRTLERMLEEHQVVLQNGKLYLPKRYAA
;
A
#
# COMPACT_ATOMS: atom_id res chain seq x y z
N MET A 1 -28.56 -29.49 -1.44
CA MET A 1 -29.22 -28.58 -0.48
C MET A 1 -28.23 -28.27 0.64
N ALA A 2 -27.43 -27.21 0.49
CA ALA A 2 -26.49 -26.79 1.52
C ALA A 2 -27.22 -25.91 2.54
N LYS A 3 -27.18 -26.32 3.82
CA LYS A 3 -27.77 -25.57 4.94
C LYS A 3 -27.01 -24.25 5.12
N GLY A 4 -27.76 -23.15 5.16
CA GLY A 4 -27.22 -21.80 5.38
C GLY A 4 -26.46 -21.74 6.70
N GLY A 5 -25.15 -21.54 6.61
CA GLY A 5 -24.34 -21.11 7.74
C GLY A 5 -24.57 -19.62 7.95
N GLU A 6 -25.14 -19.27 9.10
CA GLU A 6 -25.12 -17.89 9.58
C GLU A 6 -23.67 -17.40 9.61
N ILE A 7 -23.39 -16.35 8.86
CA ILE A 7 -22.12 -15.62 8.97
C ILE A 7 -22.16 -14.91 10.32
N LEU A 8 -21.66 -15.57 11.35
CA LEU A 8 -21.43 -14.97 12.67
C LEU A 8 -20.34 -13.91 12.53
N TRP A 9 -20.78 -12.67 12.40
CA TRP A 9 -19.92 -11.50 12.48
C TRP A 9 -19.42 -11.35 13.93
N PRO A 10 -18.12 -11.16 14.19
CA PRO A 10 -17.70 -10.69 15.51
C PRO A 10 -18.20 -9.25 15.64
N ALA A 11 -19.30 -9.07 16.38
CA ALA A 11 -20.00 -7.79 16.57
C ALA A 11 -19.12 -6.66 17.13
N GLN A 12 -17.95 -6.98 17.68
CA GLN A 12 -17.04 -6.01 18.30
C GLN A 12 -16.19 -5.19 17.31
N GLU A 13 -15.96 -5.63 16.06
CA GLU A 13 -15.24 -4.80 15.05
C GLU A 13 -16.18 -3.97 14.16
N SER A 14 -17.48 -4.30 14.11
CA SER A 14 -18.46 -3.61 13.24
C SER A 14 -19.04 -2.33 13.82
N SER A 15 -19.00 -2.12 15.14
CA SER A 15 -19.56 -0.92 15.76
C SER A 15 -18.71 0.34 15.53
N ILE A 16 -17.44 0.17 15.16
CA ILE A 16 -16.52 1.26 14.79
C ILE A 16 -16.82 1.78 13.36
N PHE A 17 -17.57 1.02 12.55
CA PHE A 17 -17.71 1.28 11.12
C PHE A 17 -18.66 2.43 10.75
N TRP A 18 -19.39 3.04 11.71
CA TRP A 18 -20.32 4.13 11.39
C TRP A 18 -20.48 5.23 12.46
N LYS A 19 -20.06 5.03 13.72
CA LYS A 19 -20.42 5.97 14.80
C LYS A 19 -19.48 7.17 15.01
N ASP A 20 -18.22 7.09 14.58
CA ASP A 20 -17.19 8.09 14.92
C ASP A 20 -16.57 8.76 13.66
N TYR A 21 -17.35 8.90 12.59
CA TYR A 21 -16.89 9.51 11.34
C TYR A 21 -17.31 10.97 11.21
N ASP A 22 -16.89 11.83 12.14
CA ASP A 22 -17.16 13.27 12.03
C ASP A 22 -16.60 13.83 10.70
N LEU A 23 -15.47 13.32 10.20
CA LEU A 23 -14.89 13.68 8.90
C LEU A 23 -15.54 13.04 7.66
N LEU A 24 -16.36 11.98 7.75
CA LEU A 24 -17.05 11.37 6.58
C LEU A 24 -18.57 11.55 6.59
N GLY A 25 -19.16 11.95 7.72
CA GLY A 25 -20.60 11.85 7.93
C GLY A 25 -21.27 13.07 8.53
N ARG A 26 -20.54 14.10 8.95
CA ARG A 26 -21.12 15.35 9.48
C ARG A 26 -20.57 16.56 8.74
N SER A 27 -21.42 17.57 8.54
CA SER A 27 -20.93 18.91 8.22
C SER A 27 -20.16 19.40 9.44
N LEU A 28 -18.84 19.31 9.38
CA LEU A 28 -17.98 19.92 10.38
C LEU A 28 -18.21 21.44 10.33
N ASP A 29 -18.29 22.09 11.47
CA ASP A 29 -18.08 23.54 11.55
C ASP A 29 -16.57 23.84 11.71
N LEU A 30 -16.21 25.13 11.72
CA LEU A 30 -14.82 25.54 11.85
C LEU A 30 -14.20 25.11 13.19
N GLU A 31 -14.98 25.08 14.28
CA GLU A 31 -14.48 24.72 15.61
C GLU A 31 -14.15 23.23 15.67
N GLN A 32 -15.02 22.38 15.15
CA GLN A 32 -14.77 20.93 15.03
C GLN A 32 -13.60 20.61 14.10
N LEU A 33 -13.29 21.48 13.13
CA LEU A 33 -12.13 21.33 12.28
C LEU A 33 -10.82 21.64 13.01
N GLU A 34 -10.85 22.58 13.96
CA GLU A 34 -9.70 22.94 14.77
C GLU A 34 -9.26 21.77 15.67
N ASP A 35 -10.20 20.95 16.11
CA ASP A 35 -9.92 19.72 16.88
C ASP A 35 -9.06 18.71 16.11
N HIS A 36 -9.08 18.77 14.77
CA HIS A 36 -8.32 17.88 13.89
C HIS A 36 -7.00 18.47 13.40
N LEU A 37 -6.68 19.72 13.77
CA LEU A 37 -5.40 20.32 13.41
C LEU A 37 -4.28 19.67 14.22
N GLY A 38 -3.21 19.31 13.50
CA GLY A 38 -2.07 18.62 14.08
C GLY A 38 -2.27 17.12 14.29
N GLU A 39 -3.26 16.55 13.61
CA GLU A 39 -3.45 15.11 13.54
C GLU A 39 -2.95 14.53 12.20
N VAL A 40 -2.54 13.26 12.26
CA VAL A 40 -2.30 12.43 11.09
C VAL A 40 -3.41 11.38 11.02
N PHE A 41 -4.11 11.34 9.89
CA PHE A 41 -5.08 10.31 9.55
C PHE A 41 -4.50 9.39 8.47
N LEU A 42 -4.70 8.09 8.62
CA LEU A 42 -4.17 7.10 7.67
C LEU A 42 -5.28 6.17 7.19
N VAL A 43 -5.59 6.23 5.90
CA VAL A 43 -6.54 5.34 5.22
C VAL A 43 -5.79 4.27 4.44
N TYR A 44 -5.97 3.01 4.79
CA TYR A 44 -5.19 1.92 4.20
C TYR A 44 -6.02 0.68 3.91
N GLY A 45 -5.49 -0.25 3.12
CA GLY A 45 -6.20 -1.47 2.70
C GLY A 45 -5.89 -1.84 1.25
N PRO A 46 -6.48 -2.92 0.72
CA PRO A 46 -6.13 -3.44 -0.60
C PRO A 46 -6.56 -2.48 -1.73
N VAL A 47 -6.15 -2.79 -2.95
CA VAL A 47 -6.66 -2.10 -4.15
C VAL A 47 -8.19 -2.15 -4.15
N ARG A 48 -8.87 -1.16 -4.74
CA ARG A 48 -10.36 -1.13 -4.80
C ARG A 48 -11.08 -1.17 -3.44
N ALA A 49 -10.42 -0.81 -2.34
CA ALA A 49 -11.05 -0.59 -1.04
C ALA A 49 -11.57 0.86 -0.84
N SER A 50 -11.64 1.64 -1.93
CA SER A 50 -12.08 3.04 -1.95
C SER A 50 -11.25 4.00 -1.08
N LYS A 51 -9.96 3.71 -0.85
CA LYS A 51 -9.06 4.54 -0.04
C LYS A 51 -9.03 6.00 -0.50
N THR A 52 -8.69 6.23 -1.77
CA THR A 52 -8.69 7.57 -2.38
C THR A 52 -10.06 8.24 -2.33
N GLY A 53 -11.15 7.47 -2.48
CA GLY A 53 -12.51 8.02 -2.34
C GLY A 53 -12.78 8.52 -0.91
N THR A 54 -12.34 7.76 0.09
CA THR A 54 -12.43 8.14 1.50
C THR A 54 -11.56 9.36 1.81
N THR A 55 -10.30 9.40 1.39
CA THR A 55 -9.43 10.56 1.64
C THR A 55 -9.90 11.81 0.92
N LEU A 56 -10.40 11.69 -0.32
CA LEU A 56 -10.98 12.82 -1.03
C LEU A 56 -12.27 13.33 -0.38
N ALA A 57 -13.13 12.46 0.14
CA ALA A 57 -14.31 12.89 0.89
C ALA A 57 -13.92 13.66 2.16
N MET A 58 -12.91 13.18 2.91
CA MET A 58 -12.37 13.89 4.07
C MET A 58 -11.80 15.26 3.65
N MET A 59 -11.00 15.30 2.59
CA MET A 59 -10.43 16.54 2.06
C MET A 59 -11.50 17.52 1.54
N SER A 60 -12.60 17.05 0.98
CA SER A 60 -13.71 17.92 0.53
C SER A 60 -14.33 18.69 1.69
N ASN A 61 -14.46 18.07 2.87
CA ASN A 61 -14.93 18.76 4.07
C ASN A 61 -13.94 19.84 4.54
N LEU A 62 -12.64 19.59 4.41
CA LEU A 62 -11.61 20.58 4.73
C LEU A 62 -11.55 21.72 3.70
N HIS A 63 -11.77 21.40 2.42
CA HIS A 63 -11.74 22.37 1.32
C HIS A 63 -12.91 23.37 1.38
N TYR A 64 -14.05 23.00 1.99
CA TYR A 64 -15.17 23.90 2.24
C TYR A 64 -14.75 25.19 2.97
N PHE A 65 -13.67 25.11 3.77
CA PHE A 65 -13.13 26.23 4.54
C PHE A 65 -12.02 27.01 3.82
N GLU A 66 -11.85 26.85 2.50
CA GLU A 66 -10.91 27.68 1.73
C GLU A 66 -11.27 29.17 1.82
N SER A 67 -12.56 29.50 1.92
CA SER A 67 -13.05 30.86 2.18
C SER A 67 -12.58 31.41 3.55
N ALA A 68 -12.29 30.54 4.51
CA ALA A 68 -11.68 30.88 5.80
C ALA A 68 -10.13 30.90 5.74
N GLY A 69 -9.54 30.79 4.55
CA GLY A 69 -8.10 30.87 4.32
C GLY A 69 -7.35 29.55 4.47
N ILE A 70 -8.06 28.43 4.64
CA ILE A 70 -7.49 27.08 4.75
C ILE A 70 -7.05 26.59 3.37
N LYS A 71 -5.75 26.35 3.16
CA LYS A 71 -5.27 25.82 1.88
C LYS A 71 -5.21 24.31 1.94
N SER A 72 -5.65 23.67 0.86
CA SER A 72 -5.51 22.23 0.67
C SER A 72 -4.38 21.94 -0.31
N TRP A 73 -3.43 21.12 0.12
CA TRP A 73 -2.32 20.61 -0.70
C TRP A 73 -2.44 19.11 -0.90
N CYS A 74 -2.03 18.63 -2.06
CA CYS A 74 -1.86 17.22 -2.36
C CYS A 74 -0.44 17.02 -2.90
N PHE A 75 0.37 16.24 -2.20
CA PHE A 75 1.72 15.90 -2.60
C PHE A 75 1.73 14.46 -3.08
N ILE A 76 2.10 14.25 -4.34
CA ILE A 76 2.04 12.94 -5.01
C ILE A 76 3.46 12.47 -5.30
N PRO A 77 3.79 11.17 -5.13
CA PRO A 77 5.10 10.65 -5.55
C PRO A 77 5.36 10.97 -7.03
N GLN A 78 6.56 11.44 -7.34
CA GLN A 78 7.00 11.76 -8.71
C GLN A 78 6.84 10.59 -9.68
N LEU A 79 6.99 9.36 -9.16
CA LEU A 79 6.78 8.13 -9.92
C LEU A 79 5.37 8.01 -10.53
N LEU A 80 4.39 8.74 -9.99
CA LEU A 80 3.03 8.77 -10.50
C LEU A 80 2.73 9.89 -11.50
N GLU A 81 3.64 10.87 -11.70
CA GLU A 81 3.40 12.01 -12.60
C GLU A 81 3.01 11.59 -14.03
N PRO A 82 3.61 10.55 -14.65
CA PRO A 82 3.19 10.10 -15.98
C PRO A 82 1.78 9.50 -16.05
N PHE A 83 1.16 9.20 -14.91
CA PHE A 83 -0.10 8.43 -14.85
C PHE A 83 -1.28 9.22 -14.30
N MET A 84 -1.01 10.33 -13.60
CA MET A 84 -2.04 11.14 -12.98
C MET A 84 -1.62 12.60 -12.90
N LYS A 85 -2.58 13.50 -13.14
CA LYS A 85 -2.39 14.95 -12.96
C LYS A 85 -2.80 15.42 -11.56
N THR A 86 -3.62 14.65 -10.87
CA THR A 86 -4.19 14.94 -9.56
C THR A 86 -4.69 13.65 -8.92
N ALA A 87 -4.95 13.66 -7.60
CA ALA A 87 -5.57 12.54 -6.91
C ALA A 87 -7.02 12.36 -7.37
N GLU A 88 -7.34 11.18 -7.90
CA GLU A 88 -8.66 10.84 -8.41
C GLU A 88 -9.05 9.42 -7.95
N SER A 89 -10.29 9.29 -7.48
CA SER A 89 -10.87 8.00 -7.13
C SER A 89 -11.53 7.34 -8.34
N ARG A 90 -11.64 6.01 -8.34
CA ARG A 90 -12.39 5.27 -9.36
C ARG A 90 -13.89 5.61 -9.43
N THR A 91 -14.42 6.31 -8.43
CA THR A 91 -15.80 6.80 -8.40
C THR A 91 -15.94 8.20 -9.00
N GLY A 92 -14.86 8.80 -9.51
CA GLY A 92 -14.86 10.11 -10.16
C GLY A 92 -14.69 11.31 -9.22
N LEU A 93 -14.47 11.09 -7.91
CA LEU A 93 -14.04 12.18 -7.03
C LEU A 93 -12.62 12.58 -7.38
N THR A 94 -12.38 13.89 -7.48
CA THR A 94 -11.08 14.47 -7.85
C THR A 94 -10.69 15.54 -6.84
N PHE A 95 -9.43 15.57 -6.45
CA PHE A 95 -8.89 16.63 -5.62
C PHE A 95 -8.91 17.99 -6.34
N LYS A 96 -9.43 19.03 -5.67
CA LYS A 96 -9.59 20.38 -6.23
C LYS A 96 -8.56 21.40 -5.72
N GLY A 97 -7.70 21.00 -4.78
CA GLY A 97 -6.67 21.87 -4.23
C GLY A 97 -5.37 21.92 -5.05
N ARG A 98 -4.29 22.33 -4.40
CA ARG A 98 -2.97 22.49 -5.04
C ARG A 98 -2.24 21.15 -5.11
N VAL A 99 -1.82 20.74 -6.29
CA VAL A 99 -1.09 19.47 -6.51
C VAL A 99 0.38 19.73 -6.79
N LYS A 100 1.26 18.91 -6.19
CA LYS A 100 2.70 18.90 -6.46
C LYS A 100 3.22 17.47 -6.51
N PHE A 101 4.19 17.23 -7.38
CA PHE A 101 4.90 15.96 -7.50
C PHE A 101 6.30 16.11 -6.94
N PHE A 102 6.74 15.15 -6.12
CA PHE A 102 8.09 15.12 -5.56
C PHE A 102 8.69 13.72 -5.56
N ASP A 103 9.98 13.63 -5.86
CA ASP A 103 10.81 12.42 -5.85
C ASP A 103 11.20 11.97 -4.44
N LYS A 104 11.17 12.89 -3.47
CA LYS A 104 11.51 12.66 -2.07
C LYS A 104 10.53 13.33 -1.13
N ALA A 105 10.23 12.67 -0.02
CA ALA A 105 9.30 13.17 0.99
C ALA A 105 9.77 14.49 1.63
N GLU A 106 11.08 14.67 1.84
CA GLU A 106 11.67 15.85 2.50
C GLU A 106 11.30 17.19 1.81
N LYS A 107 11.05 17.17 0.49
CA LYS A 107 10.66 18.36 -0.29
C LYS A 107 9.27 18.88 0.05
N ILE A 108 8.43 18.07 0.70
CA ILE A 108 7.07 18.47 1.10
C ILE A 108 7.12 19.60 2.13
N LEU A 109 8.05 19.54 3.10
CA LEU A 109 8.11 20.49 4.21
C LEU A 109 8.41 21.93 3.74
N SER A 110 9.31 22.09 2.77
CA SER A 110 9.65 23.40 2.22
C SER A 110 8.47 24.03 1.46
N GLN A 111 7.64 23.21 0.81
CA GLN A 111 6.49 23.68 0.05
C GLN A 111 5.27 23.99 0.92
N ALA A 112 5.06 23.22 1.99
CA ALA A 112 3.96 23.41 2.94
C ALA A 112 4.20 24.64 3.86
N GLY A 113 5.44 25.15 3.90
CA GLY A 113 5.85 26.35 4.63
C GLY A 113 6.01 26.13 6.15
N ASP A 114 6.73 27.06 6.79
CA ASP A 114 7.06 26.98 8.22
C ASP A 114 6.05 27.66 9.15
N ARG A 115 5.11 28.45 8.61
CA ARG A 115 4.08 29.10 9.43
C ARG A 115 3.01 28.08 9.80
N VAL A 116 2.62 28.06 11.08
CA VAL A 116 1.40 27.41 11.57
C VAL A 116 0.23 28.03 10.81
N LYS A 117 -0.16 27.35 9.75
CA LYS A 117 -1.32 27.67 8.93
C LYS A 117 -2.21 26.46 8.99
N ARG A 118 -3.49 26.74 9.24
CA ARG A 118 -4.61 25.79 9.19
C ARG A 118 -4.72 25.30 7.74
N ASP A 119 -3.81 24.43 7.33
CA ASP A 119 -3.77 23.85 6.00
C ASP A 119 -4.07 22.36 6.12
N ALA A 120 -4.71 21.82 5.09
CA ALA A 120 -4.93 20.39 4.94
C ALA A 120 -3.93 19.81 3.94
N VAL A 121 -3.33 18.67 4.25
CA VAL A 121 -2.34 18.02 3.41
C VAL A 121 -2.78 16.59 3.10
N LEU A 122 -2.97 16.30 1.81
CA LEU A 122 -3.23 14.97 1.27
C LEU A 122 -1.91 14.34 0.79
N LEU A 123 -1.65 13.12 1.26
CA LEU A 123 -0.52 12.28 0.85
C LEU A 123 -1.08 10.95 0.29
N PRO A 124 -1.41 10.86 -1.01
CA PRO A 124 -1.92 9.63 -1.60
C PRO A 124 -0.77 8.66 -1.92
N GLU A 125 -1.12 7.37 -1.97
CA GLU A 125 -0.21 6.26 -2.29
C GLU A 125 1.11 6.31 -1.48
N VAL A 126 1.01 6.49 -0.15
CA VAL A 126 2.17 6.75 0.74
C VAL A 126 3.25 5.67 0.70
N MET A 127 2.90 4.43 0.38
CA MET A 127 3.86 3.33 0.25
C MET A 127 4.81 3.51 -0.95
N LEU A 128 4.49 4.40 -1.88
CA LEU A 128 5.35 4.77 -3.01
C LEU A 128 6.26 5.96 -2.70
N TRP A 129 6.35 6.42 -1.45
CA TRP A 129 7.39 7.37 -1.04
C TRP A 129 8.59 6.64 -0.44
N ASP A 130 9.68 7.39 -0.21
CA ASP A 130 10.70 6.97 0.73
C ASP A 130 10.16 7.00 2.18
N SER A 131 10.83 6.25 3.07
CA SER A 131 10.38 6.09 4.45
C SER A 131 10.44 7.36 5.31
N GLY A 132 11.05 8.44 4.82
CA GLY A 132 11.00 9.77 5.42
C GLY A 132 9.60 10.38 5.41
N ILE A 133 8.67 9.83 4.61
CA ILE A 133 7.27 10.28 4.58
C ILE A 133 6.57 10.20 5.94
N ILE A 134 6.98 9.25 6.79
CA ILE A 134 6.45 9.12 8.15
C ILE A 134 6.82 10.35 8.97
N ASP A 135 8.11 10.71 8.98
CA ASP A 135 8.62 11.85 9.75
C ASP A 135 8.05 13.16 9.22
N VAL A 136 7.91 13.29 7.89
CA VAL A 136 7.27 14.42 7.23
C VAL A 136 5.80 14.58 7.63
N ALA A 137 5.02 13.49 7.65
CA ALA A 137 3.62 13.54 8.05
C ALA A 137 3.46 14.04 9.50
N HIS A 138 4.27 13.51 10.42
CA HIS A 138 4.26 13.94 11.83
C HIS A 138 4.80 15.36 12.03
N GLU A 139 5.77 15.78 11.23
CA GLU A 139 6.27 17.15 11.25
C GLU A 139 5.21 18.15 10.76
N LEU A 140 4.50 17.85 9.68
CA LEU A 140 3.39 18.68 9.19
C LEU A 140 2.28 18.78 10.24
N ALA A 141 1.94 17.67 10.88
CA ALA A 141 1.00 17.64 11.99
C ALA A 141 1.49 18.52 13.17
N ARG A 142 2.75 18.40 13.57
CA ARG A 142 3.32 19.26 14.63
C ARG A 142 3.28 20.75 14.29
N ARG A 143 3.29 21.11 13.00
CA ARG A 143 3.09 22.49 12.49
C ARG A 143 1.62 22.92 12.45
N GLY A 144 0.70 22.16 13.04
CA GLY A 144 -0.73 22.45 13.12
C GLY A 144 -1.48 22.20 11.82
N LYS A 145 -0.99 21.31 10.94
CA LYS A 145 -1.70 20.91 9.71
C LYS A 145 -2.50 19.64 9.96
N CYS A 146 -3.63 19.51 9.29
CA CYS A 146 -4.36 18.23 9.23
C CYS A 146 -3.78 17.40 8.09
N VAL A 147 -3.20 16.24 8.39
CA VAL A 147 -2.55 15.37 7.40
C VAL A 147 -3.42 14.15 7.15
N ILE A 148 -3.81 13.92 5.91
CA ILE A 148 -4.56 12.75 5.48
C ILE A 148 -3.70 11.97 4.50
N ALA A 149 -3.32 10.77 4.89
CA ALA A 149 -2.52 9.85 4.09
C ALA A 149 -3.36 8.66 3.61
N ASP A 150 -3.08 8.14 2.42
CA ASP A 150 -3.58 6.83 2.00
C ASP A 150 -2.56 5.97 1.28
N GLY A 151 -2.70 4.64 1.38
CA GLY A 151 -1.81 3.69 0.70
C GLY A 151 -2.24 2.24 0.87
N LEU A 152 -1.59 1.34 0.12
CA LEU A 152 -1.72 -0.10 0.35
C LEU A 152 -0.99 -0.46 1.64
N ASP A 153 -1.65 -1.13 2.59
CA ASP A 153 -0.99 -1.68 3.78
C ASP A 153 -0.14 -2.90 3.43
N LEU A 154 -0.69 -3.79 2.60
CA LEU A 154 -0.03 -5.01 2.15
C LEU A 154 0.28 -4.96 0.65
N ASN A 155 1.42 -5.51 0.26
CA ASN A 155 1.78 -5.79 -1.13
C ASN A 155 1.01 -7.01 -1.67
N TYR A 156 1.25 -7.39 -2.93
CA TYR A 156 0.56 -8.53 -3.54
C TYR A 156 0.95 -9.89 -2.92
N ARG A 157 2.08 -9.94 -2.19
CA ARG A 157 2.56 -11.13 -1.47
C ARG A 157 1.85 -11.30 -0.12
N GLY A 158 1.05 -10.32 0.29
CA GLY A 158 0.40 -10.27 1.61
C GLY A 158 1.35 -9.86 2.74
N GLU A 159 2.49 -9.25 2.41
CA GLU A 159 3.47 -8.69 3.35
C GLU A 159 3.27 -7.18 3.44
N TYR A 160 3.64 -6.54 4.56
CA TYR A 160 3.55 -5.09 4.67
C TYR A 160 4.33 -4.40 3.55
N PHE A 161 3.71 -3.40 2.92
CA PHE A 161 4.28 -2.74 1.75
C PHE A 161 5.53 -1.95 2.17
N PRO A 162 6.72 -2.26 1.62
CA PRO A 162 7.94 -1.52 1.93
C PRO A 162 7.95 -0.16 1.23
N PHE A 163 8.53 0.85 1.88
CA PHE A 163 8.79 2.15 1.22
C PHE A 163 9.88 2.01 0.14
N GLN A 164 9.97 2.99 -0.76
CA GLN A 164 10.87 2.96 -1.92
C GLN A 164 12.35 2.79 -1.54
N ASP A 165 12.75 3.23 -0.36
CA ASP A 165 14.11 3.13 0.17
C ASP A 165 14.30 1.83 0.98
N TYR A 166 13.95 0.68 0.38
CA TYR A 166 14.01 -0.70 0.94
C TYR A 166 15.16 -0.98 1.93
N LYS A 167 16.34 -0.39 1.70
CA LYS A 167 17.50 -0.46 2.60
C LYS A 167 17.18 -0.07 4.05
N ASN A 168 16.29 0.90 4.26
CA ASN A 168 15.88 1.37 5.59
C ASN A 168 14.92 0.41 6.28
N GLY A 169 14.26 -0.48 5.51
CA GLY A 169 13.43 -1.57 6.03
C GLY A 169 12.14 -1.13 6.70
N LYS A 170 11.83 0.15 6.67
CA LYS A 170 10.53 0.65 7.09
C LYS A 170 9.49 0.23 6.06
N THR A 171 8.30 -0.05 6.55
CA THR A 171 7.14 -0.50 5.80
C THR A 171 5.90 0.28 6.23
N MET A 172 4.79 0.05 5.55
CA MET A 172 3.50 0.57 5.96
C MET A 172 3.08 0.17 7.37
N GLU A 173 3.60 -0.94 7.93
CA GLU A 173 3.39 -1.28 9.34
C GLU A 173 3.94 -0.20 10.27
N ASP A 174 5.15 0.29 9.99
CA ASP A 174 5.80 1.32 10.80
C ASP A 174 4.98 2.62 10.78
N PHE A 175 4.44 3.00 9.62
CA PHE A 175 3.58 4.19 9.54
C PHE A 175 2.28 3.97 10.32
N ILE A 176 1.60 2.84 10.10
CA ILE A 176 0.39 2.48 10.85
C ILE A 176 0.64 2.52 12.35
N ALA A 177 1.76 1.99 12.84
CA ALA A 177 2.11 1.96 14.25
C ALA A 177 2.25 3.36 14.87
N THR A 178 2.71 4.35 14.10
CA THR A 178 2.90 5.73 14.58
C THR A 178 1.61 6.57 14.64
N VAL A 179 0.54 6.15 13.97
CA VAL A 179 -0.74 6.89 13.93
C VAL A 179 -1.64 6.44 15.08
N PRO A 180 -2.31 7.31 15.86
CA PRO A 180 -3.25 6.89 16.90
C PRO A 180 -4.37 5.99 16.37
N LEU A 181 -4.86 5.03 17.16
CA LEU A 181 -5.89 4.08 16.71
C LEU A 181 -7.16 4.77 16.20
N ALA A 182 -7.58 5.87 16.83
CA ALA A 182 -8.73 6.67 16.41
C ALA A 182 -8.58 7.26 14.99
N ASN A 183 -7.34 7.44 14.53
CA ASN A 183 -7.03 8.11 13.26
C ASN A 183 -6.60 7.09 12.18
N ARG A 184 -6.80 5.79 12.43
CA ARG A 184 -6.54 4.68 11.50
C ARG A 184 -7.84 4.24 10.84
N PHE A 185 -7.89 4.28 9.51
CA PHE A 185 -9.05 3.86 8.73
C PHE A 185 -8.72 2.66 7.85
N PRO A 186 -8.71 1.43 8.40
CA PRO A 186 -8.58 0.22 7.59
C PRO A 186 -9.81 0.05 6.70
N ARG A 187 -9.58 -0.03 5.40
CA ARG A 187 -10.59 -0.28 4.38
C ARG A 187 -10.53 -1.73 3.97
N ARG A 188 -11.70 -2.32 3.77
CA ARG A 188 -11.87 -3.66 3.21
C ARG A 188 -12.58 -3.54 1.87
N SER A 189 -12.40 -4.54 1.02
CA SER A 189 -13.20 -4.72 -0.20
C SER A 189 -13.94 -6.06 -0.12
N PHE A 190 -14.56 -6.50 -1.20
CA PHE A 190 -15.20 -7.81 -1.30
C PHE A 190 -14.41 -8.69 -2.25
N CYS A 191 -14.08 -9.91 -1.81
CA CYS A 191 -13.28 -10.84 -2.57
C CYS A 191 -13.92 -11.13 -3.94
N THR A 192 -13.13 -10.99 -5.00
CA THR A 192 -13.55 -11.19 -6.39
C THR A 192 -13.08 -12.52 -6.98
N ALA A 193 -12.64 -13.47 -6.15
CA ALA A 193 -12.29 -14.80 -6.61
C ALA A 193 -13.56 -15.57 -7.03
N GLU A 194 -13.47 -16.27 -8.16
CA GLU A 194 -14.47 -17.22 -8.62
C GLU A 194 -14.35 -18.51 -7.81
N ILE A 195 -15.48 -19.06 -7.37
CA ILE A 195 -15.51 -20.24 -6.49
C ILE A 195 -16.09 -21.49 -7.17
N ASN A 196 -16.64 -21.35 -8.37
CA ASN A 196 -17.17 -22.45 -9.18
C ASN A 196 -17.16 -22.07 -10.68
N GLU A 197 -17.48 -23.06 -11.52
CA GLU A 197 -17.54 -22.91 -12.99
C GLU A 197 -18.67 -22.01 -13.47
N ASP A 198 -19.72 -21.83 -12.65
CA ASP A 198 -20.85 -20.94 -12.93
C ASP A 198 -20.49 -19.44 -12.80
N GLY A 199 -19.26 -19.13 -12.35
CA GLY A 199 -18.77 -17.76 -12.18
C GLY A 199 -19.22 -17.08 -10.88
N ASP A 200 -19.70 -17.85 -9.89
CA ASP A 200 -20.03 -17.31 -8.58
C ASP A 200 -18.78 -16.74 -7.92
N ARG A 201 -18.97 -15.63 -7.20
CA ARG A 201 -17.88 -14.93 -6.51
C ARG A 201 -17.93 -15.16 -5.02
N CYS A 202 -16.75 -15.30 -4.40
CA CYS A 202 -16.59 -15.50 -2.97
C CYS A 202 -17.28 -14.42 -2.11
N ARG A 203 -17.15 -13.12 -2.46
CA ARG A 203 -17.74 -11.96 -1.77
C ARG A 203 -17.40 -11.79 -0.28
N ARG A 204 -16.59 -12.66 0.33
CA ARG A 204 -16.09 -12.47 1.69
C ARG A 204 -15.25 -11.20 1.79
N ALA A 205 -15.13 -10.65 3.00
CA ALA A 205 -14.30 -9.47 3.26
C ALA A 205 -12.86 -9.72 2.77
N ALA A 206 -12.38 -8.84 1.90
CA ALA A 206 -11.05 -8.92 1.31
C ALA A 206 -10.12 -7.89 1.96
N ARG A 207 -8.91 -8.37 2.31
CA ARG A 207 -7.82 -7.57 2.88
C ARG A 207 -6.56 -7.60 2.01
N PHE A 208 -6.55 -8.42 0.96
CA PHE A 208 -5.38 -8.63 0.13
C PHE A 208 -5.61 -8.15 -1.29
N THR A 209 -4.51 -7.73 -1.92
CA THR A 209 -4.43 -7.48 -3.35
C THR A 209 -3.86 -8.73 -4.01
N GLN A 210 -4.63 -9.39 -4.87
CA GLN A 210 -4.11 -10.46 -5.72
C GLN A 210 -3.59 -9.85 -7.03
N ARG A 211 -2.30 -10.01 -7.30
CA ARG A 211 -1.73 -9.73 -8.62
C ARG A 211 -1.73 -11.00 -9.46
N ARG A 212 -2.11 -10.87 -10.71
CA ARG A 212 -2.16 -11.96 -11.68
C ARG A 212 -1.55 -11.47 -12.99
N TYR A 213 -0.95 -12.40 -13.72
CA TYR A 213 -0.54 -12.19 -15.08
C TYR A 213 -1.76 -12.06 -16.01
N PRO A 214 -1.55 -11.72 -17.28
CA PRO A 214 -2.60 -11.45 -18.25
C PRO A 214 -3.43 -12.70 -18.58
N ASP A 215 -2.77 -13.87 -18.57
CA ASP A 215 -3.38 -15.21 -18.68
C ASP A 215 -4.15 -15.62 -17.41
N ASP A 216 -4.30 -14.71 -16.44
CA ASP A 216 -4.97 -14.89 -15.18
C ASP A 216 -4.24 -15.86 -14.22
N THR A 217 -2.99 -16.23 -14.47
CA THR A 217 -2.19 -16.99 -13.49
C THR A 217 -1.68 -16.06 -12.36
N PRO A 218 -1.59 -16.51 -11.10
CA PRO A 218 -1.09 -15.68 -10.00
C PRO A 218 0.39 -15.27 -10.19
N SER A 219 0.73 -14.02 -9.86
CA SER A 219 2.13 -13.57 -9.87
C SER A 219 2.99 -14.30 -8.85
N GLU A 220 4.20 -14.67 -9.26
CA GLU A 220 5.16 -15.43 -8.47
C GLU A 220 5.76 -14.54 -7.36
N TRP A 221 6.16 -15.10 -6.21
CA TRP A 221 6.65 -14.29 -5.08
C TRP A 221 7.79 -13.35 -5.46
N TYR A 222 8.71 -13.75 -6.34
CA TYR A 222 9.88 -12.95 -6.70
C TYR A 222 9.62 -11.91 -7.80
N ASP A 223 8.37 -11.72 -8.24
CA ASP A 223 8.05 -10.65 -9.16
C ASP A 223 8.26 -9.28 -8.50
N GLU A 224 8.52 -8.26 -9.30
CA GLU A 224 8.73 -6.88 -8.85
C GLU A 224 7.58 -6.41 -7.96
N LEU A 225 7.86 -5.72 -6.85
CA LEU A 225 6.80 -5.28 -5.94
C LEU A 225 5.92 -4.17 -6.52
N VAL A 226 6.57 -3.21 -7.17
CA VAL A 226 5.91 -2.03 -7.76
C VAL A 226 5.89 -2.20 -9.27
N LYS A 227 4.70 -2.44 -9.82
CA LYS A 227 4.44 -2.36 -11.27
C LYS A 227 3.28 -1.39 -11.48
N ILE A 228 3.62 -0.17 -11.86
CA ILE A 228 2.66 0.91 -12.11
C ILE A 228 2.21 0.82 -13.56
N ARG A 229 0.92 1.02 -13.80
CA ARG A 229 0.30 0.90 -15.12
C ARG A 229 0.48 2.19 -15.90
N ASN A 230 0.84 2.09 -17.17
CA ASN A 230 0.64 3.16 -18.13
C ASN A 230 -0.85 3.20 -18.49
N TYR A 231 -1.63 4.10 -17.89
CA TYR A 231 -3.06 4.22 -18.20
C TYR A 231 -3.33 4.87 -19.59
N GLU A 232 -2.28 5.32 -20.28
CA GLU A 232 -2.39 6.25 -21.42
C GLU A 232 -2.57 5.60 -22.81
N GLU A 233 -2.58 4.28 -22.98
CA GLU A 233 -2.92 3.66 -24.28
C GLU A 233 -4.41 3.33 -24.42
N ARG A 234 -5.29 4.25 -23.99
CA ARG A 234 -6.61 4.37 -24.61
C ARG A 234 -6.49 5.30 -25.81
N THR A 235 -5.84 4.83 -26.88
CA THR A 235 -5.99 5.47 -28.18
C THR A 235 -7.45 5.36 -28.60
N GLU A 236 -8.11 6.50 -28.76
CA GLU A 236 -9.40 6.61 -29.42
C GLU A 236 -9.24 6.13 -30.87
N GLY A 237 -9.49 4.84 -31.08
CA GLY A 237 -9.51 4.23 -32.40
C GLY A 237 -8.26 3.41 -32.74
N GLY A 238 -8.46 2.10 -32.82
CA GLY A 238 -7.60 1.20 -33.60
C GLY A 238 -6.60 0.40 -32.76
N ASN A 239 -6.89 -0.89 -32.60
CA ASN A 239 -5.98 -2.00 -32.28
C ASN A 239 -4.55 -1.59 -31.88
N THR A 240 -4.38 -1.15 -30.63
CA THR A 240 -3.11 -1.33 -29.95
C THR A 240 -2.99 -2.82 -29.66
N GLY A 241 -1.87 -3.44 -30.07
CA GLY A 241 -1.62 -4.83 -29.71
C GLY A 241 -1.81 -4.95 -28.22
N GLU A 242 -2.71 -5.84 -27.78
CA GLU A 242 -3.02 -6.04 -26.37
C GLU A 242 -1.71 -6.37 -25.64
N GLU A 243 -1.03 -5.36 -25.11
CA GLU A 243 -0.01 -5.58 -24.12
C GLU A 243 -0.74 -6.30 -23.00
N GLN A 244 -0.39 -7.58 -22.89
CA GLN A 244 -0.88 -8.49 -21.90
C GLN A 244 -0.44 -7.90 -20.55
N GLU A 245 -1.34 -7.14 -19.91
CA GLU A 245 -1.07 -6.44 -18.66
C GLU A 245 -1.51 -7.23 -17.42
N ASP A 246 -0.76 -7.05 -16.32
CA ASP A 246 -1.07 -7.68 -15.04
C ASP A 246 -2.42 -7.19 -14.49
N LYS A 247 -3.22 -8.15 -14.02
CA LYS A 247 -4.55 -7.94 -13.44
C LYS A 247 -4.45 -7.87 -11.92
N TYR A 248 -4.90 -6.75 -11.34
CA TYR A 248 -5.05 -6.61 -9.89
C TYR A 248 -6.51 -6.84 -9.46
N ARG A 249 -6.71 -7.80 -8.55
CA ARG A 249 -7.99 -8.19 -7.94
C ARG A 249 -7.91 -8.06 -6.41
N VAL A 250 -9.05 -8.15 -5.75
CA VAL A 250 -9.14 -8.19 -4.28
C VAL A 250 -9.43 -9.61 -3.80
N ALA A 251 -8.71 -10.05 -2.76
CA ALA A 251 -8.79 -11.40 -2.23
C ALA A 251 -8.99 -11.42 -0.70
N CYS A 252 -9.75 -12.41 -0.22
CA CYS A 252 -9.69 -12.80 1.18
C CYS A 252 -8.49 -13.74 1.41
N ALA A 253 -8.19 -14.07 2.66
CA ALA A 253 -7.03 -14.91 3.02
C ALA A 253 -7.00 -16.26 2.28
N GLU A 254 -8.16 -16.91 2.14
CA GLU A 254 -8.27 -18.22 1.47
C GLU A 254 -8.03 -18.16 -0.03
N HIS A 255 -8.26 -17.00 -0.67
CA HIS A 255 -8.11 -16.85 -2.11
C HIS A 255 -6.88 -16.02 -2.50
N LEU A 256 -6.01 -15.68 -1.54
CA LEU A 256 -4.70 -15.13 -1.85
C LEU A 256 -3.77 -16.28 -2.23
N VAL A 257 -3.34 -16.30 -3.49
CA VAL A 257 -2.40 -17.29 -4.02
C VAL A 257 -1.14 -16.58 -4.46
N VAL A 258 -0.01 -16.95 -3.84
CA VAL A 258 1.32 -16.42 -4.17
C VAL A 258 2.24 -17.64 -4.34
N PRO A 259 2.51 -18.08 -5.58
CA PRO A 259 3.41 -19.18 -5.85
C PRO A 259 4.79 -18.92 -5.22
N TYR A 260 5.39 -19.99 -4.66
CA TYR A 260 6.73 -19.99 -4.07
C TYR A 260 6.89 -19.11 -2.82
N ARG A 261 5.80 -18.81 -2.11
CA ARG A 261 5.80 -18.01 -0.87
C ARG A 261 6.67 -18.61 0.24
N GLU A 262 6.95 -19.90 0.20
CA GLU A 262 7.80 -20.62 1.15
C GLU A 262 9.31 -20.48 0.88
N LEU A 263 9.71 -20.08 -0.34
CA LEU A 263 11.12 -19.99 -0.71
C LEU A 263 11.90 -18.92 0.08
N PRO A 264 11.35 -17.73 0.38
CA PRO A 264 12.01 -16.75 1.25
C PRO A 264 12.34 -17.35 2.62
N ASP A 265 11.43 -18.10 3.23
CA ASP A 265 11.66 -18.71 4.55
C ASP A 265 12.72 -19.82 4.48
N PHE A 266 12.72 -20.60 3.40
CA PHE A 266 13.81 -21.54 3.12
C PHE A 266 15.17 -20.81 3.02
N ILE A 267 15.23 -19.69 2.29
CA ILE A 267 16.46 -18.90 2.13
C ILE A 267 16.87 -18.30 3.47
N ARG A 268 15.96 -17.69 4.24
CA ARG A 268 16.24 -17.15 5.58
C ARG A 268 16.73 -18.23 6.54
N GLY A 269 16.15 -19.43 6.50
CA GLY A 269 16.61 -20.56 7.31
C GLY A 269 18.02 -21.06 6.94
N ALA A 270 18.40 -20.95 5.67
CA ALA A 270 19.73 -21.32 5.18
C ALA A 270 20.76 -20.20 5.41
N VAL A 271 20.37 -18.95 5.22
CA VAL A 271 21.20 -17.75 5.37
C VAL A 271 21.07 -17.25 6.81
N ARG A 272 22.02 -17.65 7.66
CA ARG A 272 22.07 -17.17 9.05
C ARG A 272 22.60 -15.72 9.13
N PRO A 273 22.43 -15.04 10.27
CA PRO A 273 23.09 -13.75 10.53
C PRO A 273 24.62 -13.82 10.40
N GLU A 274 25.20 -14.98 10.68
CA GLU A 274 26.61 -15.27 10.42
C GLU A 274 26.80 -15.87 9.02
N PRO A 275 27.79 -15.39 8.25
CA PRO A 275 28.02 -15.81 6.88
C PRO A 275 28.62 -17.19 6.76
N ARG A 276 27.76 -18.15 6.45
CA ARG A 276 28.14 -19.56 6.37
C ARG A 276 28.07 -20.12 4.96
N ILE A 277 27.21 -19.57 4.11
CA ILE A 277 26.97 -20.11 2.78
C ILE A 277 27.11 -19.04 1.69
N ASN A 278 27.63 -19.46 0.53
CA ASN A 278 27.55 -18.69 -0.71
C ASN A 278 26.35 -19.14 -1.56
N GLN A 279 26.08 -18.45 -2.66
CA GLN A 279 24.97 -18.76 -3.56
C GLN A 279 25.03 -20.19 -4.11
N ARG A 280 26.22 -20.70 -4.46
CA ARG A 280 26.38 -22.08 -4.96
C ARG A 280 25.94 -23.09 -3.91
N GLN A 281 26.39 -22.92 -2.66
CA GLN A 281 26.03 -23.79 -1.54
C GLN A 281 24.52 -23.76 -1.25
N LEU A 282 23.90 -22.58 -1.32
CA LEU A 282 22.44 -22.45 -1.19
C LEU A 282 21.68 -23.24 -2.27
N LEU A 283 22.13 -23.13 -3.53
CA LEU A 283 21.48 -23.82 -4.64
C LEU A 283 21.66 -25.34 -4.58
N GLU A 284 22.81 -25.83 -4.10
CA GLU A 284 23.00 -27.26 -3.82
C GLU A 284 22.09 -27.72 -2.67
N LEU A 285 21.97 -26.94 -1.60
CA LEU A 285 21.05 -27.24 -0.50
C LEU A 285 19.60 -27.30 -0.98
N ALA A 286 19.17 -26.35 -1.82
CA ALA A 286 17.85 -26.36 -2.44
C ALA A 286 17.58 -27.65 -3.24
N LYS A 287 18.57 -28.07 -4.04
CA LYS A 287 18.49 -29.33 -4.80
C LYS A 287 18.30 -30.54 -3.88
N THR A 288 19.03 -30.63 -2.77
CA THR A 288 18.86 -31.72 -1.79
C THR A 288 17.48 -31.75 -1.13
N ARG A 289 16.77 -30.62 -1.13
CA ARG A 289 15.39 -30.49 -0.60
C ARG A 289 14.31 -30.66 -1.67
N GLY A 290 14.69 -31.00 -2.90
CA GLY A 290 13.75 -31.13 -4.02
C GLY A 290 13.20 -29.80 -4.54
N LEU A 291 13.80 -28.67 -4.15
CA LEU A 291 13.39 -27.35 -4.61
C LEU A 291 13.93 -27.07 -6.02
N ILE A 292 13.10 -26.46 -6.85
CA ILE A 292 13.46 -26.10 -8.22
C ILE A 292 14.46 -24.94 -8.21
N LYS A 293 15.67 -25.20 -8.74
CA LYS A 293 16.81 -24.27 -8.72
C LYS A 293 16.49 -22.89 -9.29
N VAL A 294 15.69 -22.81 -10.37
CA VAL A 294 15.37 -21.52 -11.01
C VAL A 294 14.55 -20.62 -10.09
N HIS A 295 13.56 -21.15 -9.37
CA HIS A 295 12.72 -20.36 -8.46
C HIS A 295 13.51 -19.91 -7.23
N VAL A 296 14.37 -20.77 -6.68
CA VAL A 296 15.26 -20.38 -5.56
C VAL A 296 16.23 -19.28 -5.99
N LYS A 297 16.79 -19.37 -7.20
CA LYS A 297 17.68 -18.33 -7.75
C LYS A 297 16.96 -17.00 -7.88
N ARG A 298 15.78 -16.97 -8.52
CA ARG A 298 14.98 -15.73 -8.70
C ARG A 298 14.53 -15.14 -7.36
N THR A 299 14.14 -15.99 -6.41
CA THR A 299 13.80 -15.57 -5.03
C THR A 299 15.00 -14.89 -4.37
N LEU A 300 16.18 -15.51 -4.43
CA LEU A 300 17.39 -14.92 -3.86
C LEU A 300 17.74 -13.58 -4.52
N GLU A 301 17.68 -13.49 -5.85
CA GLU A 301 17.95 -12.25 -6.59
C GLU A 301 17.01 -11.13 -6.12
N ARG A 302 15.70 -11.40 -6.02
CA ARG A 302 14.74 -10.44 -5.50
C ARG A 302 15.04 -10.04 -4.05
N MET A 303 15.35 -11.00 -3.19
CA MET A 303 15.72 -10.73 -1.79
C MET A 303 16.98 -9.87 -1.67
N LEU A 304 17.94 -10.00 -2.59
CA LEU A 304 19.14 -9.16 -2.64
C LEU A 304 18.80 -7.72 -3.06
N GLU A 305 17.97 -7.55 -4.09
CA GLU A 305 17.50 -6.24 -4.57
C GLU A 305 16.71 -5.48 -3.51
N GLU A 306 15.83 -6.17 -2.79
CA GLU A 306 15.02 -5.61 -1.71
C GLU A 306 15.78 -5.49 -0.38
N HIS A 307 17.09 -5.78 -0.36
CA HIS A 307 17.93 -5.80 0.83
C HIS A 307 17.40 -6.70 1.96
N GLN A 308 16.63 -7.73 1.63
CA GLN A 308 16.23 -8.80 2.55
C GLN A 308 17.39 -9.75 2.86
N VAL A 309 18.32 -9.90 1.92
CA VAL A 309 19.58 -10.64 2.06
C VAL A 309 20.70 -9.72 1.56
N VAL A 310 21.90 -9.87 2.12
CA VAL A 310 23.09 -9.10 1.71
C VAL A 310 24.19 -10.05 1.25
N LEU A 311 24.89 -9.68 0.18
CA LEU A 311 26.09 -10.38 -0.30
C LEU A 311 27.34 -9.60 0.15
N GLN A 312 28.19 -10.19 0.98
CA GLN A 312 29.45 -9.59 1.41
C GLN A 312 30.57 -10.63 1.31
N ASN A 313 31.69 -10.29 0.66
CA ASN A 313 32.82 -11.21 0.46
C ASN A 313 32.40 -12.58 -0.13
N GLY A 314 31.45 -12.57 -1.07
CA GLY A 314 30.93 -13.79 -1.73
C GLY A 314 30.04 -14.67 -0.85
N LYS A 315 29.69 -14.25 0.37
CA LYS A 315 28.80 -14.98 1.28
C LYS A 315 27.49 -14.22 1.50
N LEU A 316 26.42 -14.98 1.74
CA LEU A 316 25.09 -14.45 2.02
C LEU A 316 24.90 -14.20 3.52
N TYR A 317 24.23 -13.11 3.86
CA TYR A 317 23.96 -12.66 5.22
C TYR A 317 22.51 -12.22 5.33
N LEU A 318 21.91 -12.50 6.47
CA LEU A 318 20.57 -12.03 6.80
C LEU A 318 20.68 -10.82 7.74
N PRO A 319 20.24 -9.61 7.33
CA PRO A 319 20.20 -8.46 8.22
C PRO A 319 19.39 -8.78 9.48
N LYS A 320 19.80 -8.23 10.63
CA LYS A 320 19.19 -8.54 11.94
C LYS A 320 17.67 -8.46 11.96
N ARG A 321 17.08 -7.50 11.23
CA ARG A 321 15.62 -7.32 11.17
C ARG A 321 14.86 -8.49 10.52
N TYR A 322 15.53 -9.29 9.69
CA TYR A 322 14.95 -10.47 9.04
C TYR A 322 15.37 -11.77 9.72
N ALA A 323 16.17 -11.72 10.78
CA ALA A 323 16.70 -12.87 11.49
C ALA A 323 15.81 -13.35 12.65
N ALA A 324 14.66 -12.71 12.85
CA ALA A 324 13.72 -12.99 13.93
C ALA A 324 12.80 -14.17 13.61
#